data_AF-A0A957UTK3-F1
#
_entry.id   AF-A0A957UTK3-F1
#
_cell.length_a   1.000
_cell.length_b   1.000
_cell.length_c   1.000
_cell.angle_alpha   90.00
_cell.angle_beta   90.00
_cell.angle_gamma   90.00
#
_symmetry.space_group_name_H-M   'P 1'
#
loop_
_entity.id
_entity.type
_entity.pdbx_description
1 polymer ?
#
loop_
_entity_poly.entity_id
_entity_poly.type
_entity_poly.pdbx_seq_one_letter_code
_entity_poly.pdbx_strand_id
1 'polypeptide(L)'
;AHDGPVDEGCVGGGTGMICHGFKGGIGTSSRVVEASGGPYTVGVLVQANYGSRRHLRVNGIPVGQIINEEQTPIPWRKPPSGSSIIVIIGTDAPLLPVQCKRLAQRATVGLARVGGMGHNGSGDIFLAFATGNNLPAKETSLRPLHMVPHAQMDRFFEAVVEATEESILNALTAAETMTGFQGRTVHAIPLDALQAAVNG
;
A
#
# COMPACT_ATOMS: atom_id res chain seq x y z
N ALA A 1 6.96 -9.47 -16.09
CA ALA A 1 5.55 -9.39 -15.68
C ALA A 1 4.87 -10.68 -16.08
N HIS A 2 4.09 -11.27 -15.18
CA HIS A 2 3.32 -12.49 -15.39
C HIS A 2 2.02 -12.40 -14.58
N ASP A 3 1.05 -13.27 -14.90
CA ASP A 3 -0.16 -13.44 -14.11
C ASP A 3 0.12 -14.32 -12.87
N GLY A 4 -0.83 -14.36 -11.93
CA GLY A 4 -0.75 -15.19 -10.73
C GLY A 4 -0.17 -14.48 -9.51
N PRO A 5 0.41 -15.22 -8.54
CA PRO A 5 1.00 -14.65 -7.34
C PRO A 5 2.04 -13.57 -7.66
N VAL A 6 2.10 -12.53 -6.84
CA VAL A 6 3.06 -11.43 -6.97
C VAL A 6 4.10 -11.58 -5.87
N ASP A 7 5.38 -11.52 -6.23
CA ASP A 7 6.45 -11.52 -5.23
C ASP A 7 6.40 -10.23 -4.39
N GLU A 8 6.54 -10.38 -3.07
CA GLU A 8 6.46 -9.30 -2.08
C GLU A 8 7.77 -9.14 -1.30
N GLY A 9 7.87 -8.09 -0.48
CA GLY A 9 9.04 -7.78 0.31
C GLY A 9 10.16 -7.15 -0.51
N CYS A 10 11.36 -7.73 -0.44
CA CYS A 10 12.61 -7.12 -0.91
C CYS A 10 12.88 -7.30 -2.41
N VAL A 11 11.89 -7.05 -3.26
CA VAL A 11 11.95 -7.32 -4.70
C VAL A 11 11.74 -6.08 -5.56
N GLY A 12 12.26 -6.09 -6.78
CA GLY A 12 12.07 -5.02 -7.77
C GLY A 12 12.40 -3.63 -7.21
N GLY A 13 11.48 -2.69 -7.37
CA GLY A 13 11.61 -1.33 -6.80
C GLY A 13 11.63 -1.30 -5.26
N GLY A 14 11.08 -2.33 -4.60
CA GLY A 14 11.05 -2.45 -3.14
C GLY A 14 12.37 -2.89 -2.48
N THR A 15 13.33 -3.37 -3.27
CA THR A 15 14.57 -4.03 -2.78
C THR A 15 15.25 -3.26 -1.64
N GLY A 16 15.51 -1.96 -1.83
CA GLY A 16 16.22 -1.12 -0.85
C GLY A 16 15.32 -0.33 0.11
N MET A 17 14.01 -0.55 0.09
CA MET A 17 13.05 0.32 0.77
C MET A 17 12.94 0.04 2.27
N ILE A 18 12.61 1.09 3.05
CA ILE A 18 12.53 1.05 4.52
C ILE A 18 11.20 1.69 4.93
N CYS A 19 10.39 0.96 5.70
CA CYS A 19 9.07 1.41 6.12
C CYS A 19 8.94 1.35 7.64
N HIS A 20 8.55 2.46 8.27
CA HIS A 20 8.47 2.60 9.73
C HIS A 20 9.75 2.18 10.47
N GLY A 21 10.91 2.39 9.86
CA GLY A 21 12.20 1.98 10.43
C GLY A 21 12.44 0.47 10.47
N PHE A 22 11.55 -0.34 9.90
CA PHE A 22 11.81 -1.73 9.54
C PHE A 22 12.11 -1.84 8.05
N LYS A 23 12.57 -3.00 7.61
CA LYS A 23 12.64 -3.29 6.19
C LYS A 23 11.24 -3.15 5.58
N GLY A 24 11.13 -2.35 4.53
CA GLY A 24 9.93 -2.22 3.71
C GLY A 24 10.12 -2.95 2.38
N GLY A 25 9.30 -2.60 1.40
CA GLY A 25 9.37 -3.29 0.11
C GLY A 25 8.12 -3.15 -0.74
N ILE A 26 7.89 -4.17 -1.56
CA ILE A 26 6.65 -4.37 -2.30
C ILE A 26 5.65 -5.09 -1.41
N GLY A 27 4.40 -4.66 -1.45
CA GLY A 27 3.29 -5.43 -0.88
C GLY A 27 2.03 -5.26 -1.71
N THR A 28 1.14 -6.23 -1.63
CA THR A 28 -0.11 -6.25 -2.39
C THR A 28 -1.23 -6.90 -1.59
N SER A 29 -2.46 -6.49 -1.88
CA SER A 29 -3.68 -7.09 -1.37
C SER A 29 -4.83 -6.76 -2.32
N SER A 30 -5.94 -7.48 -2.20
CA SER A 30 -7.13 -7.23 -2.99
C SER A 30 -8.41 -7.45 -2.19
N ARG A 31 -9.51 -6.89 -2.68
CA ARG A 31 -10.86 -7.08 -2.18
C ARG A 31 -11.82 -7.34 -3.33
N VAL A 32 -12.77 -8.22 -3.10
CA VAL A 32 -13.94 -8.39 -3.99
C VAL A 32 -15.06 -7.49 -3.49
N VAL A 33 -15.66 -6.74 -4.40
CA VAL A 33 -16.69 -5.74 -4.15
C VAL A 33 -17.96 -6.12 -4.88
N GLU A 34 -19.02 -6.40 -4.14
CA GLU A 34 -20.34 -6.63 -4.70
C GLU A 34 -20.97 -5.29 -5.13
N ALA A 35 -21.25 -5.14 -6.43
CA ALA A 35 -21.91 -3.97 -6.98
C ALA A 35 -22.79 -4.31 -8.19
N SER A 36 -23.51 -3.32 -8.71
CA SER A 36 -24.32 -3.47 -9.91
C SER A 36 -23.43 -3.88 -11.10
N GLY A 37 -23.80 -4.98 -11.75
CA GLY A 37 -23.06 -5.53 -12.88
C GLY A 37 -22.07 -6.65 -12.53
N GLY A 38 -21.94 -7.00 -11.25
CA GLY A 38 -21.21 -8.18 -10.80
C GLY A 38 -20.28 -7.91 -9.62
N PRO A 39 -19.67 -8.97 -9.06
CA PRO A 39 -18.51 -8.79 -8.21
C PRO A 39 -17.39 -8.17 -9.05
N TYR A 40 -16.76 -7.15 -8.50
CA TYR A 40 -15.57 -6.52 -9.07
C TYR A 40 -14.40 -6.71 -8.12
N THR A 41 -13.20 -6.73 -8.66
CA THR A 41 -11.96 -6.79 -7.89
C THR A 41 -11.36 -5.39 -7.76
N VAL A 42 -10.93 -5.04 -6.56
CA VAL A 42 -10.01 -3.93 -6.29
C VAL A 42 -8.70 -4.53 -5.83
N GLY A 43 -7.65 -4.37 -6.63
CA GLY A 43 -6.28 -4.75 -6.29
C GLY A 43 -5.44 -3.53 -5.96
N VAL A 44 -4.57 -3.65 -4.96
CA VAL A 44 -3.62 -2.62 -4.55
C VAL A 44 -2.21 -3.19 -4.53
N LEU A 45 -1.25 -2.44 -5.07
CA LEU A 45 0.18 -2.72 -4.96
C LEU A 45 0.87 -1.47 -4.41
N VAL A 46 1.73 -1.66 -3.41
CA VAL A 46 2.49 -0.59 -2.79
C VAL A 46 3.99 -0.81 -2.92
N GLN A 47 4.73 0.29 -3.04
CA GLN A 47 6.16 0.34 -2.74
C GLN A 47 6.35 1.19 -1.49
N ALA A 48 6.54 0.53 -0.34
CA ALA A 48 6.54 1.15 0.97
C ALA A 48 7.95 1.60 1.41
N ASN A 49 8.18 2.91 1.45
CA ASN A 49 9.44 3.54 1.86
C ASN A 49 9.22 4.77 2.76
N TYR A 50 8.29 4.68 3.72
CA TYR A 50 7.83 5.83 4.48
C TYR A 50 7.66 5.53 5.98
N GLY A 51 7.39 6.58 6.74
CA GLY A 51 6.91 6.47 8.11
C GLY A 51 8.03 6.41 9.16
N SER A 52 7.67 6.75 10.38
CA SER A 52 8.53 6.63 11.56
C SER A 52 8.10 5.43 12.40
N ARG A 53 9.05 4.77 13.07
CA ARG A 53 8.79 3.60 13.92
C ARG A 53 7.63 3.84 14.87
N ARG A 54 7.69 4.90 15.68
CA ARG A 54 6.68 5.25 16.69
C ARG A 54 5.23 5.41 16.17
N HIS A 55 5.05 5.60 14.88
CA HIS A 55 3.74 5.80 14.26
C HIS A 55 3.12 4.51 13.73
N LEU A 56 3.92 3.43 13.56
CA LEU A 56 3.41 2.17 13.05
C LEU A 56 2.24 1.68 13.90
N ARG A 57 1.11 1.47 13.23
CA ARG A 57 -0.10 0.88 13.80
C ARG A 57 -0.50 -0.35 13.02
N VAL A 58 -1.03 -1.34 13.73
CA VAL A 58 -1.65 -2.53 13.16
C VAL A 58 -2.98 -2.72 13.86
N ASN A 59 -4.10 -2.64 13.14
CA ASN A 59 -5.45 -2.68 13.72
C ASN A 59 -5.63 -1.70 14.90
N GLY A 60 -5.04 -0.50 14.78
CA GLY A 60 -5.06 0.53 15.82
C GLY A 60 -4.03 0.37 16.95
N ILE A 61 -3.46 -0.82 17.13
CA ILE A 61 -2.46 -1.14 18.16
C ILE A 61 -1.15 -0.41 17.84
N PRO A 62 -0.52 0.31 18.80
CA PRO A 62 0.70 1.08 18.57
C PRO A 62 1.96 0.18 18.50
N VAL A 63 1.99 -0.76 17.54
CA VAL A 63 3.07 -1.74 17.35
C VAL A 63 4.45 -1.09 17.32
N GLY A 64 4.57 0.09 16.71
CA GLY A 64 5.82 0.85 16.67
C GLY A 64 6.40 1.26 18.02
N GLN A 65 5.56 1.38 19.05
CA GLN A 65 5.99 1.70 20.42
C GLN A 65 6.32 0.43 21.21
N ILE A 66 5.66 -0.67 20.89
CA ILE A 66 5.90 -1.99 21.48
C ILE A 66 7.21 -2.56 20.95
N ILE A 67 7.36 -2.63 19.62
CA ILE A 67 8.56 -3.07 18.91
C ILE A 67 9.41 -1.85 18.56
N ASN A 68 10.02 -1.24 19.57
CA ASN A 68 10.75 0.02 19.45
C ASN A 68 12.19 -0.16 18.91
N GLU A 69 12.93 0.94 18.80
CA GLU A 69 14.29 0.97 18.25
C GLU A 69 15.34 0.32 19.16
N GLU A 70 15.05 0.12 20.46
CA GLU A 70 15.93 -0.61 21.38
C GLU A 70 15.85 -2.12 21.11
N GLN A 71 14.65 -2.62 20.82
CA GLN A 71 14.43 -4.03 20.46
C GLN A 71 14.85 -4.34 19.02
N THR A 72 14.61 -3.41 18.09
CA THR A 72 14.97 -3.59 16.68
C THR A 72 15.62 -2.31 16.15
N PRO A 73 16.96 -2.25 16.14
CA PRO A 73 17.72 -1.06 15.77
C PRO A 73 17.44 -0.55 14.36
N ILE A 74 17.59 0.76 14.18
CA ILE A 74 17.56 1.42 12.87
C ILE A 74 18.98 1.62 12.32
N PRO A 75 19.18 1.74 10.99
CA PRO A 75 20.52 1.75 10.39
C PRO A 75 21.27 3.09 10.54
N TRP A 76 20.66 4.09 11.18
CA TRP A 76 21.16 5.45 11.24
C TRP A 76 20.91 6.09 12.61
N ARG A 77 21.84 6.97 13.02
CA ARG A 77 21.62 7.88 14.16
C ARG A 77 20.76 9.08 13.80
N LYS A 78 20.75 9.48 12.52
CA LYS A 78 19.91 10.56 11.98
C LYS A 78 19.18 10.04 10.74
N PRO A 79 17.83 10.04 10.71
CA PRO A 79 17.08 9.57 9.57
C PRO A 79 17.36 10.38 8.30
N PRO A 80 17.31 9.73 7.11
CA PRO A 80 17.32 10.43 5.83
C PRO A 80 16.23 11.50 5.77
N SER A 81 16.48 12.57 5.01
CA SER A 81 15.51 13.66 4.84
C SER A 81 14.36 13.33 3.90
N GLY A 82 14.45 12.24 3.14
CA GLY A 82 13.47 11.84 2.14
C GLY A 82 12.85 10.47 2.45
N SER A 83 11.55 10.35 2.20
CA SER A 83 10.78 9.12 2.22
C SER A 83 9.78 9.09 1.06
N SER A 84 9.08 7.99 0.84
CA SER A 84 8.02 7.92 -0.16
C SER A 84 7.12 6.71 0.01
N ILE A 85 5.91 6.80 -0.53
CA ILE A 85 5.10 5.63 -0.87
C ILE A 85 4.49 5.83 -2.24
N ILE A 86 4.55 4.79 -3.06
CA ILE A 86 3.76 4.70 -4.29
C ILE A 86 2.67 3.67 -4.06
N VAL A 87 1.41 4.05 -4.28
CA VAL A 87 0.26 3.14 -4.23
C VAL A 87 -0.39 3.10 -5.60
N ILE A 88 -0.51 1.90 -6.16
CA ILE A 88 -1.18 1.63 -7.42
C ILE A 88 -2.46 0.85 -7.12
N ILE A 89 -3.59 1.35 -7.59
CA ILE A 89 -4.91 0.74 -7.44
C ILE A 89 -5.40 0.33 -8.83
N GLY A 90 -5.76 -0.93 -8.99
CA GLY A 90 -6.39 -1.46 -10.20
C GLY A 90 -7.78 -2.01 -9.87
N THR A 91 -8.73 -1.86 -10.79
CA THR A 91 -10.04 -2.52 -10.69
C THR A 91 -10.58 -2.93 -12.06
N ASP A 92 -11.36 -4.00 -12.08
CA ASP A 92 -12.14 -4.45 -13.24
C ASP A 92 -13.52 -3.76 -13.34
N ALA A 93 -13.90 -2.96 -12.34
CA ALA A 93 -15.13 -2.17 -12.40
C ALA A 93 -15.11 -1.14 -13.53
N PRO A 94 -16.24 -0.90 -14.20
CA PRO A 94 -16.36 0.17 -15.18
C PRO A 94 -16.40 1.52 -14.45
N LEU A 95 -15.24 2.15 -14.30
CA LEU A 95 -15.08 3.46 -13.69
C LEU A 95 -14.61 4.50 -14.70
N LEU A 96 -15.09 5.72 -14.52
CA LEU A 96 -14.59 6.89 -15.26
C LEU A 96 -13.39 7.52 -14.54
N PRO A 97 -12.57 8.36 -15.22
CA PRO A 97 -11.40 8.99 -14.62
C PRO A 97 -11.67 9.75 -13.31
N VAL A 98 -12.85 10.37 -13.18
CA VAL A 98 -13.27 11.06 -11.95
C VAL A 98 -13.51 10.10 -10.79
N GLN A 99 -13.99 8.88 -11.04
CA GLN A 99 -14.15 7.85 -10.01
C GLN A 99 -12.80 7.25 -9.62
N CYS A 100 -11.91 7.00 -10.59
CA CYS A 100 -10.54 6.58 -10.30
C CYS A 100 -9.81 7.61 -9.44
N LYS A 101 -9.94 8.91 -9.74
CA LYS A 101 -9.38 9.97 -8.89
C LYS A 101 -9.90 9.90 -7.45
N ARG A 102 -11.19 9.62 -7.26
CA ARG A 102 -11.78 9.42 -5.92
C ARG A 102 -11.23 8.17 -5.23
N LEU A 103 -10.99 7.07 -5.96
CA LEU A 103 -10.33 5.89 -5.41
C LEU A 103 -8.90 6.21 -4.94
N ALA A 104 -8.09 6.87 -5.78
CA ALA A 104 -6.72 7.25 -5.43
C ALA A 104 -6.67 8.09 -4.16
N GLN A 105 -7.64 8.98 -3.94
CA GLN A 105 -7.76 9.74 -2.70
C GLN A 105 -7.99 8.86 -1.46
N ARG A 106 -8.66 7.71 -1.59
CA ARG A 106 -8.96 6.81 -0.45
C ARG A 106 -7.76 6.01 0.02
N ALA A 107 -6.74 5.81 -0.82
CA ALA A 107 -5.48 5.22 -0.37
C ALA A 107 -4.85 6.01 0.78
N THR A 108 -5.06 7.33 0.86
CA THR A 108 -4.59 8.15 2.00
C THR A 108 -5.18 7.72 3.34
N VAL A 109 -6.42 7.20 3.36
CA VAL A 109 -7.07 6.73 4.59
C VAL A 109 -6.46 5.39 5.01
N GLY A 110 -6.24 4.46 4.07
CA GLY A 110 -5.53 3.20 4.36
C GLY A 110 -4.10 3.44 4.85
N LEU A 111 -3.37 4.33 4.19
CA LEU A 111 -2.05 4.79 4.61
C LEU A 111 -2.06 5.37 6.05
N ALA A 112 -3.06 6.19 6.37
CA ALA A 112 -3.19 6.79 7.69
C ALA A 112 -3.47 5.76 8.80
N ARG A 113 -4.22 4.68 8.48
CA ARG A 113 -4.49 3.59 9.45
C ARG A 113 -3.22 2.85 9.90
N VAL A 114 -2.22 2.78 9.03
CA VAL A 114 -0.89 2.19 9.34
C VAL A 114 0.08 3.23 9.94
N GLY A 115 -0.37 4.48 10.11
CA GLY A 115 0.41 5.55 10.75
C GLY A 115 1.18 6.44 9.78
N GLY A 116 0.80 6.46 8.50
CA GLY A 116 1.28 7.46 7.55
C GLY A 116 0.75 8.86 7.85
N MET A 117 1.65 9.85 7.88
CA MET A 117 1.34 11.23 8.28
C MET A 117 1.51 12.25 7.15
N GLY A 118 2.03 11.84 5.97
CA GLY A 118 2.36 12.78 4.89
C GLY A 118 3.45 13.79 5.29
N HIS A 119 4.54 13.31 5.89
CA HIS A 119 5.64 14.18 6.31
C HIS A 119 6.23 14.97 5.14
N ASN A 120 6.76 16.17 5.39
CA ASN A 120 7.26 17.08 4.36
C ASN A 120 8.27 16.47 3.38
N GLY A 121 9.13 15.56 3.85
CA GLY A 121 10.11 14.86 3.01
C GLY A 121 9.56 13.64 2.26
N SER A 122 8.26 13.34 2.40
CA SER A 122 7.64 12.15 1.87
C SER A 122 6.96 12.40 0.52
N GLY A 123 7.46 11.77 -0.54
CA GLY A 123 6.79 11.72 -1.83
C GLY A 123 5.70 10.67 -1.82
N ASP A 124 4.49 11.03 -1.38
CA ASP A 124 3.35 10.12 -1.28
C ASP A 124 2.45 10.28 -2.53
N ILE A 125 2.43 9.27 -3.41
CA ILE A 125 1.74 9.32 -4.70
C ILE A 125 0.79 8.12 -4.84
N PHE A 126 -0.43 8.41 -5.30
CA PHE A 126 -1.50 7.43 -5.46
C PHE A 126 -2.03 7.47 -6.89
N LEU A 127 -2.05 6.33 -7.57
CA LEU A 127 -2.59 6.16 -8.92
C LEU A 127 -3.70 5.12 -8.88
N ALA A 128 -4.83 5.40 -9.53
CA ALA A 128 -5.88 4.43 -9.74
C ALA A 128 -6.23 4.32 -11.22
N PHE A 129 -6.43 3.09 -11.70
CA PHE A 129 -6.91 2.80 -13.05
C PHE A 129 -8.01 1.74 -13.01
N ALA A 130 -8.81 1.73 -14.08
CA ALA A 130 -9.92 0.80 -14.23
C ALA A 130 -9.87 0.13 -15.60
N THR A 131 -10.27 -1.14 -15.66
CA THR A 131 -10.23 -1.97 -16.87
C THR A 131 -11.63 -2.35 -17.38
N GLY A 132 -12.70 -1.95 -16.68
CA GLY A 132 -14.07 -2.27 -17.06
C GLY A 132 -14.61 -1.53 -18.29
N ASN A 133 -13.87 -0.56 -18.84
CA ASN A 133 -14.16 0.05 -20.14
C ASN A 133 -12.97 -0.20 -21.09
N ASN A 134 -13.21 -0.87 -22.22
CA ASN A 134 -12.20 -1.04 -23.26
C ASN A 134 -12.12 0.22 -24.14
N LEU A 135 -10.98 0.92 -24.09
CA LEU A 135 -10.73 2.19 -24.78
C LEU A 135 -9.52 2.06 -25.72
N PRO A 136 -9.71 1.70 -27.00
CA PRO A 136 -8.63 1.63 -27.97
C PRO A 136 -7.96 3.00 -28.18
N ALA A 137 -6.63 3.04 -28.24
CA ALA A 137 -5.86 4.28 -28.35
C ALA A 137 -6.10 5.09 -29.64
N LYS A 138 -6.67 4.47 -30.68
CA LYS A 138 -6.94 5.09 -31.98
C LYS A 138 -8.43 5.05 -32.35
N GLU A 139 -9.31 5.14 -31.35
CA GLU A 139 -10.75 5.25 -31.56
C GLU A 139 -11.11 6.66 -32.06
N THR A 140 -11.82 6.75 -33.19
CA THR A 140 -12.32 8.02 -33.75
C THR A 140 -13.85 8.09 -33.76
N SER A 141 -14.52 7.02 -33.33
CA SER A 141 -15.98 6.90 -33.31
C SER A 141 -16.56 7.17 -31.91
N LEU A 142 -17.81 7.65 -31.85
CA LEU A 142 -18.53 7.75 -30.57
C LEU A 142 -18.81 6.36 -30.01
N ARG A 143 -18.64 6.19 -28.69
CA ARG A 143 -18.88 4.91 -28.01
C ARG A 143 -19.62 5.12 -26.69
N PRO A 144 -20.51 4.20 -26.30
CA PRO A 144 -21.10 4.21 -24.97
C PRO A 144 -20.06 3.79 -23.92
N LEU A 145 -20.10 4.42 -22.75
CA LEU A 145 -19.30 4.04 -21.57
C LEU A 145 -20.20 3.49 -20.48
N HIS A 146 -19.69 2.53 -19.73
CA HIS A 146 -20.31 2.05 -18.51
C HIS A 146 -19.72 2.75 -17.30
N MET A 147 -20.55 2.96 -16.30
CA MET A 147 -20.14 3.60 -15.05
C MET A 147 -20.86 2.94 -13.88
N VAL A 148 -20.11 2.52 -12.86
CA VAL A 148 -20.70 2.16 -11.57
C VAL A 148 -21.49 3.36 -11.02
N PRO A 149 -22.74 3.19 -10.57
CA PRO A 149 -23.52 4.29 -9.99
C PRO A 149 -22.80 4.94 -8.82
N HIS A 150 -22.82 6.27 -8.74
CA HIS A 150 -22.14 6.99 -7.64
C HIS A 150 -22.60 6.55 -6.25
N ALA A 151 -23.87 6.14 -6.10
CA ALA A 151 -24.43 5.65 -4.85
C ALA A 151 -23.80 4.33 -4.34
N GLN A 152 -23.07 3.60 -5.17
CA GLN A 152 -22.39 2.36 -4.79
C GLN A 152 -20.87 2.52 -4.60
N MET A 153 -20.33 3.74 -4.80
CA MET A 153 -18.89 3.99 -4.74
C MET A 153 -18.28 3.78 -3.35
N ASP A 154 -19.07 3.90 -2.28
CA ASP A 154 -18.55 3.76 -0.91
C ASP A 154 -17.99 2.35 -0.67
N ARG A 155 -18.58 1.32 -1.27
CA ARG A 155 -18.07 -0.06 -1.21
C ARG A 155 -16.67 -0.18 -1.82
N PHE A 156 -16.42 0.53 -2.92
CA PHE A 156 -15.10 0.59 -3.55
C PHE A 156 -14.11 1.42 -2.73
N PHE A 157 -14.58 2.46 -2.05
CA PHE A 157 -13.73 3.25 -1.15
C PHE A 157 -13.26 2.44 0.03
N GLU A 158 -14.16 1.72 0.70
CA GLU A 158 -13.85 0.80 1.78
C GLU A 158 -12.83 -0.25 1.33
N ALA A 159 -13.07 -0.88 0.17
CA ALA A 159 -12.15 -1.84 -0.42
C ALA A 159 -10.74 -1.27 -0.69
N VAL A 160 -10.63 -0.04 -1.20
CA VAL A 160 -9.33 0.62 -1.38
C VAL A 160 -8.66 0.90 -0.05
N VAL A 161 -9.39 1.34 0.97
CA VAL A 161 -8.83 1.61 2.30
C VAL A 161 -8.24 0.34 2.88
N GLU A 162 -9.01 -0.74 2.90
CA GLU A 162 -8.59 -2.03 3.46
C GLU A 162 -7.43 -2.64 2.66
N ALA A 163 -7.52 -2.68 1.33
CA ALA A 163 -6.46 -3.25 0.51
C ALA A 163 -5.17 -2.44 0.59
N THR A 164 -5.26 -1.10 0.74
CA THR A 164 -4.06 -0.26 0.95
C THR A 164 -3.42 -0.53 2.31
N GLU A 165 -4.22 -0.57 3.37
CA GLU A 165 -3.78 -0.89 4.74
C GLU A 165 -3.06 -2.25 4.75
N GLU A 166 -3.69 -3.30 4.24
CA GLU A 166 -3.11 -4.63 4.21
C GLU A 166 -1.88 -4.72 3.29
N SER A 167 -1.87 -4.09 2.12
CA SER A 167 -0.70 -4.11 1.23
C SER A 167 0.55 -3.54 1.90
N ILE A 168 0.39 -2.50 2.73
CA ILE A 168 1.51 -1.93 3.50
C ILE A 168 1.99 -2.93 4.57
N LEU A 169 1.07 -3.61 5.25
CA LEU A 169 1.41 -4.63 6.24
C LEU A 169 2.07 -5.86 5.59
N ASN A 170 1.62 -6.27 4.40
CA ASN A 170 2.26 -7.34 3.63
C ASN A 170 3.67 -6.93 3.19
N ALA A 171 3.87 -5.68 2.77
CA ALA A 171 5.21 -5.17 2.45
C ALA A 171 6.18 -5.24 3.64
N LEU A 172 5.69 -5.03 4.87
CA LEU A 172 6.49 -5.13 6.10
C LEU A 172 6.76 -6.60 6.48
N THR A 173 5.73 -7.44 6.42
CA THR A 173 5.79 -8.83 6.91
C THR A 173 6.45 -9.80 5.93
N ALA A 174 6.41 -9.50 4.62
CA ALA A 174 7.15 -10.25 3.60
C ALA A 174 8.62 -9.81 3.45
N ALA A 175 9.02 -8.68 4.07
CA ALA A 175 10.38 -8.19 3.95
C ALA A 175 11.36 -8.95 4.85
N GLU A 176 12.58 -9.13 4.36
CA GLU A 176 13.67 -9.80 5.09
C GLU A 176 14.75 -8.80 5.53
N THR A 177 15.44 -9.12 6.62
CA THR A 177 16.56 -8.29 7.09
C THR A 177 17.63 -8.18 6.01
N MET A 178 18.10 -6.96 5.74
CA MET A 178 19.05 -6.70 4.66
C MET A 178 20.19 -5.80 5.13
N THR A 179 21.42 -6.23 4.82
CA THR A 179 22.62 -5.39 4.91
C THR A 179 22.94 -4.82 3.52
N GLY A 180 22.95 -3.50 3.41
CA GLY A 180 23.17 -2.79 2.16
C GLY A 180 24.41 -1.89 2.18
N PHE A 181 24.31 -0.79 1.45
CA PHE A 181 25.40 0.16 1.25
C PHE A 181 26.04 0.65 2.56
N GLN A 182 27.37 0.64 2.60
CA GLN A 182 28.20 0.98 3.77
C GLN A 182 27.93 0.11 5.01
N GLY A 183 27.52 -1.15 4.83
CA GLY A 183 27.28 -2.09 5.93
C GLY A 183 26.06 -1.75 6.79
N ARG A 184 25.16 -0.88 6.29
CA ARG A 184 23.92 -0.53 6.99
C ARG A 184 22.97 -1.71 6.96
N THR A 185 22.56 -2.17 8.15
CA THR A 185 21.57 -3.24 8.29
C THR A 185 20.22 -2.65 8.66
N VAL A 186 19.19 -3.02 7.90
CA VAL A 186 17.79 -2.74 8.21
C VAL A 186 17.14 -4.07 8.56
N HIS A 187 16.54 -4.14 9.75
CA HIS A 187 15.90 -5.36 10.23
C HIS A 187 14.45 -5.46 9.72
N ALA A 188 14.04 -6.67 9.35
CA ALA A 188 12.63 -7.00 9.17
C ALA A 188 11.85 -6.82 10.49
N ILE A 189 10.53 -6.65 10.39
CA ILE A 189 9.68 -6.68 11.58
C ILE A 189 9.70 -8.10 12.18
N PRO A 190 10.00 -8.28 13.48
CA PRO A 190 9.98 -9.62 14.08
C PRO A 190 8.54 -10.14 14.16
N LEU A 191 8.22 -11.16 13.37
CA LEU A 191 6.84 -11.67 13.23
C LEU A 191 6.27 -12.23 14.55
N ASP A 192 7.08 -12.90 15.36
CA ASP A 192 6.64 -13.42 16.66
C ASP A 192 6.25 -12.28 17.62
N ALA A 193 7.05 -11.21 17.65
CA ALA A 193 6.77 -10.04 18.48
C ALA A 193 5.56 -9.25 17.95
N LEU A 194 5.40 -9.18 16.62
CA LEU A 194 4.22 -8.59 15.99
C LEU A 194 2.96 -9.39 16.37
N GLN A 195 3.00 -10.71 16.26
CA GLN A 195 1.89 -11.59 16.61
C GLN A 195 1.53 -11.46 18.10
N ALA A 196 2.54 -11.42 18.98
CA ALA A 196 2.32 -11.20 20.42
C ALA A 196 1.69 -9.82 20.70
N ALA A 197 2.13 -8.78 19.98
CA ALA A 197 1.60 -7.43 20.15
C ALA A 197 0.14 -7.27 19.70
N VAL A 198 -0.29 -8.03 18.68
CA VAL A 198 -1.65 -7.92 18.13
C VAL A 198 -2.67 -8.86 18.77
N ASN A 199 -2.21 -9.93 19.41
CA ASN A 199 -3.07 -10.93 20.07
C ASN A 199 -3.20 -10.74 21.59
N GLY A 200 -2.37 -9.88 22.20
CA GLY A 200 -2.43 -9.53 23.63
C GLY A 200 -3.43 -8.42 23.92
#